data_AF-A0A9E5G3U8-F1
#
_entry.id   AF-A0A9E5G3U8-F1
#
_cell.length_a   1.000
_cell.length_b   1.000
_cell.length_c   1.000
_cell.angle_alpha   90.00
_cell.angle_beta   90.00
_cell.angle_gamma   90.00
#
_symmetry.space_group_name_H-M   'P 1'
#
loop_
_entity.id
_entity.type
_entity.pdbx_description
1 polymer ?
#
loop_
_entity_poly.entity_id
_entity_poly.type
_entity_poly.pdbx_seq_one_letter_code
_entity_poly.pdbx_strand_id
1 'polypeptide(L)'
;MVLCDNEVDRDFEKFSEEALEKLSKLFVGKTGIFDHEWKTTNQTARIYRTEIVKENSRNSLGEPYIVLKGYAYMLRNEKNAELIAEIEAGIKKETSVGCCVGRRVCSVCGEEARPNGCGHIPGREYGGKLCYLELFAVSDAYEWSFVAVPAQRAAGVVKRFGTNDNLKGLVQSEQGGRFFAEYESLEKDAVLGREFKNALRNEVLRLSMLCDPKLFEALSENARIMGVKELENLKVAFEKSLEDKFPLRTQLPGRDKLVSFNGDEYKV
;
A
#
# COMPACT_ATOMS: atom_id res chain seq x y z
N MET A 1 6.14 -1.81 16.50
CA MET A 1 4.95 -2.62 16.81
C MET A 1 3.72 -1.72 16.84
N VAL A 2 2.54 -2.30 16.65
CA VAL A 2 1.24 -1.65 16.90
C VAL A 2 0.85 -1.96 18.34
N LEU A 3 0.61 -0.93 19.15
CA LEU A 3 0.22 -1.05 20.55
C LEU A 3 -1.30 -1.19 20.68
N CYS A 4 -2.03 -0.26 20.08
CA CYS A 4 -3.49 -0.23 19.99
C CYS A 4 -3.93 0.67 18.83
N ASP A 5 -5.21 0.63 18.50
CA ASP A 5 -5.82 1.38 17.40
C ASP A 5 -7.27 1.76 17.75
N ASN A 6 -7.99 2.35 16.80
CA ASN A 6 -9.40 2.76 16.95
C ASN A 6 -10.40 1.74 16.37
N GLU A 7 -10.04 0.47 16.24
CA GLU A 7 -10.96 -0.60 15.90
C GLU A 7 -11.71 -1.11 17.14
N VAL A 8 -12.93 -1.62 16.93
CA VAL A 8 -13.68 -2.34 17.98
C VAL A 8 -12.99 -3.69 18.23
N ASP A 9 -12.50 -3.87 19.45
CA ASP A 9 -11.76 -5.06 19.83
C ASP A 9 -12.64 -6.26 20.23
N ARG A 10 -12.01 -7.33 20.71
CA ARG A 10 -12.69 -8.55 21.15
C ARG A 10 -13.55 -8.37 22.40
N ASP A 11 -13.27 -7.34 23.20
CA ASP A 11 -14.02 -6.99 24.42
C ASP A 11 -15.13 -5.97 24.11
N PHE A 12 -15.31 -5.64 22.82
CA PHE A 12 -16.24 -4.63 22.33
C PHE A 12 -15.91 -3.24 22.90
N GLU A 13 -14.63 -2.94 23.05
CA GLU A 13 -14.12 -1.61 23.38
C GLU A 13 -13.45 -0.97 22.16
N LYS A 14 -13.45 0.36 22.09
CA LYS A 14 -12.81 1.16 21.04
C LYS A 14 -12.11 2.36 21.66
N PHE A 15 -10.84 2.60 21.33
CA PHE A 15 -10.19 3.85 21.75
C PHE A 15 -10.68 5.04 20.91
N SER A 16 -11.01 6.14 21.59
CA SER A 16 -11.20 7.43 20.94
C SER A 16 -9.86 8.00 20.43
N GLU A 17 -9.91 8.91 19.46
CA GLU A 17 -8.69 9.58 18.96
C GLU A 17 -7.96 10.34 20.09
N GLU A 18 -8.71 11.00 20.98
CA GLU A 18 -8.16 11.67 22.17
C GLU A 18 -7.43 10.67 23.10
N ALA A 19 -8.02 9.48 23.30
CA ALA A 19 -7.41 8.44 24.11
C ALA A 19 -6.09 7.96 23.50
N LEU A 20 -6.05 7.71 22.18
CA LEU A 20 -4.82 7.33 21.47
C LEU A 20 -3.74 8.42 21.57
N GLU A 21 -4.12 9.69 21.38
CA GLU A 21 -3.22 10.84 21.56
C GLU A 21 -2.61 10.90 22.96
N LYS A 22 -3.41 10.69 24.00
CA LYS A 22 -2.92 10.69 25.37
C LYS A 22 -2.04 9.47 25.67
N LEU A 23 -2.45 8.29 25.23
CA LEU A 23 -1.68 7.05 25.36
C LEU A 23 -0.31 7.16 24.68
N SER A 24 -0.22 7.84 23.53
CA SER A 24 1.05 8.04 22.84
C SER A 24 2.12 8.66 23.74
N LYS A 25 1.73 9.63 24.58
CA LYS A 25 2.62 10.29 25.52
C LYS A 25 2.95 9.39 26.72
N LEU A 26 1.94 8.66 27.21
CA LEU A 26 2.06 7.82 28.41
C LEU A 26 2.89 6.55 28.18
N PHE A 27 2.92 6.00 26.97
CA PHE A 27 3.65 4.76 26.68
C PHE A 27 5.17 4.95 26.55
N VAL A 28 5.67 6.18 26.37
CA VAL A 28 7.12 6.42 26.29
C VAL A 28 7.76 6.03 27.64
N GLY A 29 8.74 5.13 27.59
CA GLY A 29 9.43 4.60 28.77
C GLY A 29 8.74 3.39 29.41
N LYS A 30 7.54 2.98 28.95
CA LYS A 30 6.85 1.81 29.51
C LYS A 30 7.53 0.51 29.11
N THR A 31 7.56 -0.41 30.07
CA THR A 31 8.24 -1.70 29.96
C THR A 31 7.37 -2.71 29.22
N GLY A 32 8.02 -3.56 28.43
CA GLY A 32 7.44 -4.74 27.79
C GLY A 32 7.57 -5.97 28.68
N ILE A 33 6.45 -6.64 28.93
CA ILE A 33 6.33 -7.85 29.75
C ILE A 33 5.67 -9.01 29.00
N PHE A 34 5.32 -10.08 29.70
CA PHE A 34 4.61 -11.25 29.18
C PHE A 34 3.35 -11.51 29.98
N ASP A 35 2.27 -11.87 29.27
CA ASP A 35 0.98 -12.29 29.80
C ASP A 35 0.41 -11.37 30.89
N HIS A 36 0.73 -10.07 30.83
CA HIS A 36 0.39 -9.08 31.85
C HIS A 36 0.91 -9.40 33.28
N GLU A 37 1.91 -10.28 33.40
CA GLU A 37 2.52 -10.64 34.68
C GLU A 37 3.56 -9.61 35.13
N TRP A 38 3.28 -8.86 36.19
CA TRP A 38 4.15 -7.81 36.75
C TRP A 38 5.31 -8.36 37.58
N LYS A 39 6.11 -9.26 36.99
CA LYS A 39 7.34 -9.81 37.58
C LYS A 39 8.57 -9.06 37.04
N THR A 40 9.53 -8.74 37.91
CA THR A 40 10.79 -8.07 37.52
C THR A 40 11.56 -8.84 36.45
N THR A 41 11.48 -10.17 36.46
CA THR A 41 12.14 -11.06 35.49
C THR A 41 11.61 -10.90 34.06
N ASN A 42 10.35 -10.46 33.90
CA ASN A 42 9.65 -10.40 32.62
C ASN A 42 9.91 -9.08 31.87
N GLN A 43 10.66 -8.14 32.48
CA GLN A 43 11.01 -6.87 31.86
C GLN A 43 12.10 -7.07 30.81
N THR A 44 11.72 -7.27 29.54
CA THR A 44 12.65 -7.60 28.45
C THR A 44 12.81 -6.49 27.42
N ALA A 45 11.86 -5.56 27.35
CA ALA A 45 11.86 -4.48 26.37
C ALA A 45 11.37 -3.15 26.98
N ARG A 46 11.67 -2.03 26.32
CA ARG A 46 11.18 -0.71 26.72
C ARG A 46 10.86 0.15 25.51
N ILE A 47 9.71 0.83 25.56
CA ILE A 47 9.31 1.78 24.52
C ILE A 47 10.16 3.04 24.67
N TYR A 48 10.82 3.46 23.59
CA TYR A 48 11.59 4.71 23.54
C TYR A 48 10.91 5.79 22.69
N ARG A 49 10.01 5.41 21.80
CA ARG A 49 9.26 6.33 20.93
C ARG A 49 7.88 5.76 20.62
N THR A 50 6.92 6.64 20.46
CA THR A 50 5.57 6.33 19.97
C THR A 50 5.24 7.21 18.79
N GLU A 51 4.30 6.77 17.97
CA GLU A 51 3.86 7.50 16.78
C GLU A 51 2.39 7.16 16.49
N ILE A 52 1.57 8.18 16.28
CA ILE A 52 0.20 7.98 15.79
C ILE A 52 0.23 8.07 14.28
N VAL A 53 -0.30 7.04 13.62
CA VAL A 53 -0.37 6.94 12.17
C VAL A 53 -1.83 6.83 11.75
N LYS A 54 -2.25 7.71 10.85
CA LYS A 54 -3.52 7.60 10.13
C LYS A 54 -3.24 6.78 8.88
N GLU A 55 -3.77 5.56 8.83
CA GLU A 55 -3.60 4.67 7.69
C GLU A 55 -4.57 5.06 6.57
N ASN A 56 -4.28 4.66 5.32
CA ASN A 56 -5.15 4.95 4.17
C ASN A 56 -6.45 4.11 4.15
N SER A 57 -6.64 3.25 5.14
CA SER A 57 -7.82 2.40 5.32
C SER A 57 -8.84 3.03 6.29
N ARG A 58 -10.02 2.41 6.36
CA ARG A 58 -11.05 2.73 7.35
C ARG A 58 -11.21 1.58 8.35
N ASN A 59 -11.65 1.90 9.57
CA ASN A 59 -12.04 0.87 10.54
C ASN A 59 -13.40 0.26 10.16
N SER A 60 -13.85 -0.75 10.91
CA SER A 60 -15.12 -1.45 10.69
C SER A 60 -16.35 -0.53 10.77
N LEU A 61 -16.21 0.64 11.40
CA LEU A 61 -17.25 1.66 11.55
C LEU A 61 -17.24 2.71 10.42
N GLY A 62 -16.29 2.61 9.48
CA GLY A 62 -16.15 3.53 8.36
C GLY A 62 -15.43 4.84 8.70
N GLU A 63 -14.82 4.95 9.87
CA GLU A 63 -13.98 6.09 10.28
C GLU A 63 -12.54 5.92 9.76
N PRO A 64 -11.75 7.01 9.65
CA PRO A 64 -10.32 6.88 9.36
C PRO A 64 -9.64 5.94 10.37
N TYR A 65 -8.83 5.01 9.87
CA TYR A 65 -8.14 4.06 10.73
C TYR A 65 -6.90 4.70 11.35
N ILE A 66 -6.85 4.75 12.69
CA ILE A 66 -5.79 5.41 13.46
C ILE A 66 -5.12 4.38 14.33
N VAL A 67 -3.80 4.31 14.23
CA VAL A 67 -2.97 3.31 14.90
C VAL A 67 -1.93 4.00 15.77
N LEU A 68 -1.79 3.57 17.02
CA LEU A 68 -0.69 3.94 17.89
C LEU A 68 0.45 2.92 17.76
N LYS A 69 1.53 3.34 17.11
CA LYS A 69 2.75 2.56 16.96
C LYS A 69 3.71 2.82 18.13
N GLY A 70 4.25 1.74 18.66
CA GLY A 70 5.32 1.74 19.66
C GLY A 70 6.64 1.28 19.05
N TYR A 71 7.71 1.98 19.37
CA TYR A 71 9.08 1.60 19.05
C TYR A 71 9.76 1.22 20.35
N ALA A 72 10.11 -0.05 20.47
CA ALA A 72 10.81 -0.58 21.64
C ALA A 72 12.18 -1.13 21.25
N TYR A 73 13.06 -1.13 22.24
CA TYR A 73 14.33 -1.83 22.17
C TYR A 73 14.35 -2.95 23.22
N MET A 74 15.19 -3.94 22.96
CA MET A 74 15.53 -5.01 23.89
C MET A 74 17.03 -5.26 23.83
N LEU A 75 17.60 -5.72 24.94
CA LEU A 75 19.02 -6.02 24.99
C LEU A 75 19.32 -7.28 24.17
N ARG A 76 20.29 -7.20 23.25
CA ARG A 76 20.78 -8.35 22.49
C ARG A 76 21.88 -9.05 23.30
N ASN A 77 21.52 -10.10 24.02
CA ASN A 77 22.41 -10.92 24.83
C ASN A 77 21.94 -12.39 24.82
N GLU A 78 22.71 -13.29 25.43
CA GLU A 78 22.36 -14.71 25.50
C GLU A 78 20.99 -14.95 26.16
N LYS A 79 20.66 -14.20 27.22
CA LYS A 79 19.37 -14.32 27.92
C LYS A 79 18.16 -14.07 27.00
N ASN A 80 18.26 -13.10 26.10
CA ASN A 80 17.15 -12.70 25.23
C ASN A 80 17.24 -13.29 23.81
N ALA A 81 18.27 -14.08 23.50
CA ALA A 81 18.53 -14.58 22.16
C ALA A 81 17.36 -15.40 21.61
N GLU A 82 16.80 -16.30 22.43
CA GLU A 82 15.65 -17.12 22.06
C GLU A 82 14.40 -16.26 21.80
N LEU A 83 14.09 -15.33 22.70
CA LEU A 83 12.96 -14.41 22.51
C LEU A 83 13.10 -13.56 21.24
N ILE A 84 14.31 -13.05 20.97
CA ILE A 84 14.58 -12.30 19.74
C ILE A 84 14.31 -13.19 18.52
N ALA A 85 14.79 -14.44 18.54
CA ALA A 85 14.55 -15.39 17.46
C ALA A 85 13.06 -15.71 17.29
N GLU A 86 12.29 -15.86 18.37
CA GLU A 86 10.83 -16.07 18.30
C GLU A 86 10.10 -14.87 17.69
N ILE A 87 10.50 -13.63 18.02
CA ILE A 87 9.95 -12.41 17.43
C ILE A 87 10.34 -12.32 15.94
N GLU A 88 11.60 -12.59 15.62
CA GLU A 88 12.15 -12.60 14.26
C GLU A 88 11.57 -13.74 13.40
N ALA A 89 11.12 -14.84 14.00
CA ALA A 89 10.36 -15.90 13.36
C ALA A 89 8.87 -15.56 13.23
N GLY A 90 8.37 -14.61 14.04
CA GLY A 90 6.95 -14.25 14.09
C GLY A 90 6.08 -15.16 14.97
N ILE A 91 6.71 -15.96 15.84
CA ILE A 91 6.05 -16.79 16.86
C ILE A 91 5.56 -15.90 18.01
N LYS A 92 6.40 -14.97 18.48
CA LYS A 92 6.02 -13.95 19.48
C LYS A 92 5.69 -12.64 18.76
N LYS A 93 4.49 -12.58 18.21
CA LYS A 93 4.05 -11.44 17.39
C LYS A 93 3.03 -10.58 18.10
N GLU A 94 2.05 -11.19 18.75
CA GLU A 94 0.88 -10.50 19.28
C GLU A 94 1.24 -9.73 20.55
N THR A 95 0.69 -8.52 20.66
CA THR A 95 0.90 -7.66 21.83
C THR A 95 -0.41 -7.09 22.34
N SER A 96 -0.48 -6.86 23.64
CA SER A 96 -1.60 -6.22 24.33
C SER A 96 -1.08 -5.05 25.17
N VAL A 97 -1.98 -4.16 25.59
CA VAL A 97 -1.65 -3.01 26.42
C VAL A 97 -2.51 -2.98 27.68
N GLY A 98 -1.88 -2.66 28.81
CA GLY A 98 -2.55 -2.36 30.06
C GLY A 98 -2.62 -0.85 30.27
N CYS A 99 -3.82 -0.29 30.41
CA CYS A 99 -3.99 1.14 30.67
C CYS A 99 -5.21 1.43 31.56
N CYS A 100 -5.27 2.64 32.10
CA CYS A 100 -6.38 3.13 32.90
C CYS A 100 -7.23 4.11 32.10
N VAL A 101 -8.52 3.79 31.96
CA VAL A 101 -9.52 4.63 31.30
C VAL A 101 -10.51 5.16 32.31
N GLY A 102 -10.74 6.47 32.30
CA GLY A 102 -11.63 7.13 33.25
C GLY A 102 -13.10 7.15 32.82
N ARG A 103 -13.38 6.96 31.52
CA ARG A 103 -14.73 7.07 30.97
C ARG A 103 -14.95 6.08 29.82
N ARG A 104 -16.09 5.39 29.85
CA ARG A 104 -16.54 4.44 28.81
C ARG A 104 -17.92 4.84 28.34
N VAL A 105 -18.13 5.07 27.05
CA VAL A 105 -19.41 5.59 26.51
C VAL A 105 -20.04 4.56 25.58
N CYS A 106 -21.32 4.28 25.76
CA CYS A 106 -22.06 3.34 24.91
C CYS A 106 -22.33 3.91 23.51
N SER A 107 -21.99 3.16 22.47
CA SER A 107 -22.21 3.56 21.06
C SER A 107 -23.69 3.70 20.66
N VAL A 108 -24.61 3.02 21.37
CA VAL A 108 -26.04 3.00 21.02
C VAL A 108 -26.79 4.20 21.59
N CYS A 109 -26.54 4.54 22.86
CA CYS A 109 -27.29 5.59 23.57
C CYS A 109 -26.46 6.81 23.95
N GLY A 110 -25.13 6.75 23.87
CA GLY A 110 -24.24 7.84 24.25
C GLY A 110 -24.09 8.06 25.76
N GLU A 111 -24.73 7.24 26.59
CA GLU A 111 -24.55 7.30 28.05
C GLU A 111 -23.26 6.60 28.50
N GLU A 112 -22.73 7.06 29.62
CA GLU A 112 -21.54 6.47 30.23
C GLU A 112 -21.88 5.13 30.90
N ALA A 113 -21.05 4.11 30.64
CA ALA A 113 -21.19 2.79 31.25
C ALA A 113 -20.76 2.85 32.73
N ARG A 114 -21.74 2.86 33.62
CA ARG A 114 -21.56 2.85 35.09
C ARG A 114 -22.54 1.87 35.73
N PRO A 115 -22.30 1.44 36.98
CA PRO A 115 -23.33 0.76 37.76
C PRO A 115 -24.59 1.64 37.83
N ASN A 116 -25.73 1.15 37.35
CA ASN A 116 -27.00 1.87 37.14
C ASN A 116 -27.03 2.86 35.95
N GLY A 117 -26.09 2.77 35.01
CA GLY A 117 -26.14 3.50 33.75
C GLY A 117 -26.90 2.74 32.65
N CYS A 118 -26.47 2.96 31.41
CA CYS A 118 -26.99 2.30 30.21
C CYS A 118 -27.13 0.76 30.35
N GLY A 119 -28.31 0.23 30.01
CA GLY A 119 -28.61 -1.21 30.02
C GLY A 119 -28.19 -1.99 28.77
N HIS A 120 -27.54 -1.35 27.79
CA HIS A 120 -27.04 -2.02 26.59
C HIS A 120 -25.82 -2.88 26.92
N ILE A 121 -25.81 -4.10 26.37
CA ILE A 121 -24.74 -5.08 26.59
C ILE A 121 -23.78 -4.99 25.39
N PRO A 122 -22.49 -4.68 25.61
CA PRO A 122 -21.49 -4.70 24.55
C PRO A 122 -21.48 -6.03 23.80
N GLY A 123 -21.38 -5.97 22.47
CA GLY A 123 -21.45 -7.13 21.59
C GLY A 123 -22.85 -7.52 21.12
N ARG A 124 -23.92 -6.91 21.65
CA ARG A 124 -25.29 -7.08 21.14
C ARG A 124 -25.65 -6.02 20.11
N GLU A 125 -26.56 -6.38 19.22
CA GLU A 125 -27.14 -5.43 18.27
C GLU A 125 -28.44 -4.82 18.78
N TYR A 126 -28.59 -3.52 18.60
CA TYR A 126 -29.80 -2.76 18.93
C TYR A 126 -30.18 -1.89 17.74
N GLY A 127 -31.34 -2.14 17.13
CA GLY A 127 -31.79 -1.40 15.95
C GLY A 127 -30.80 -1.45 14.78
N GLY A 128 -30.12 -2.59 14.59
CA GLY A 128 -29.11 -2.78 13.53
C GLY A 128 -27.75 -2.12 13.81
N LYS A 129 -27.51 -1.62 15.03
CA LYS A 129 -26.22 -1.07 15.45
C LYS A 129 -25.57 -1.96 16.52
N LEU A 130 -24.30 -2.30 16.32
CA LEU A 130 -23.50 -3.02 17.32
C LEU A 130 -23.22 -2.12 18.54
N CYS A 131 -23.52 -2.61 19.73
CA CYS A 131 -23.14 -1.97 20.98
C CYS A 131 -21.66 -2.22 21.27
N TYR A 132 -20.88 -1.16 21.43
CA TYR A 132 -19.50 -1.18 21.92
C TYR A 132 -19.29 0.00 22.87
N LEU A 133 -18.20 -0.04 23.63
CA LEU A 133 -17.81 1.01 24.58
C LEU A 133 -16.64 1.82 24.03
N GLU A 134 -16.87 3.10 23.77
CA GLU A 134 -15.80 4.00 23.39
C GLU A 134 -15.07 4.54 24.63
N LEU A 135 -13.75 4.41 24.62
CA LEU A 135 -12.86 4.68 25.75
C LEU A 135 -12.32 6.12 25.66
N PHE A 136 -12.47 6.85 26.75
CA PHE A 136 -12.05 8.24 26.92
C PHE A 136 -11.30 8.43 28.24
N ALA A 137 -10.75 9.63 28.42
CA ALA A 137 -10.14 10.08 29.67
C ALA A 137 -9.11 9.08 30.22
N VAL A 138 -8.21 8.62 29.34
CA VAL A 138 -7.05 7.80 29.74
C VAL A 138 -6.28 8.54 30.83
N SER A 139 -5.93 7.89 31.94
CA SER A 139 -5.20 8.52 33.04
C SER A 139 -3.78 7.98 33.22
N ASP A 140 -3.55 6.71 32.89
CA ASP A 140 -2.23 6.07 32.95
C ASP A 140 -2.11 4.95 31.92
N ALA A 141 -0.88 4.57 31.58
CA ALA A 141 -0.53 3.39 30.82
C ALA A 141 0.40 2.54 31.69
N TYR A 142 0.03 1.32 32.02
CA TYR A 142 0.80 0.50 32.96
C TYR A 142 1.97 -0.18 32.26
N GLU A 143 1.68 -0.88 31.17
CA GLU A 143 2.61 -1.73 30.46
C GLU A 143 2.10 -2.08 29.06
N TRP A 144 2.97 -2.71 28.28
CA TRP A 144 2.57 -3.49 27.13
C TRP A 144 3.15 -4.90 27.27
N SER A 145 2.48 -5.89 26.71
CA SER A 145 2.82 -7.28 26.92
C SER A 145 2.80 -8.06 25.62
N PHE A 146 3.69 -9.03 25.48
CA PHE A 146 3.48 -10.14 24.55
C PHE A 146 2.39 -11.06 25.12
N VAL A 147 1.48 -11.50 24.27
CA VAL A 147 0.35 -12.37 24.61
C VAL A 147 0.10 -13.36 23.47
N ALA A 148 -0.59 -14.46 23.72
CA ALA A 148 -1.00 -15.36 22.63
C ALA A 148 -2.24 -14.84 21.88
N VAL A 149 -3.16 -14.17 22.58
CA VAL A 149 -4.39 -13.60 22.02
C VAL A 149 -4.56 -12.18 22.54
N PRO A 150 -4.39 -11.14 21.71
CA PRO A 150 -4.61 -9.76 22.10
C PRO A 150 -6.09 -9.38 21.99
N ALA A 151 -6.52 -8.42 22.80
CA ALA A 151 -7.84 -7.81 22.66
C ALA A 151 -7.97 -7.15 21.27
N GLN A 152 -7.00 -6.29 20.94
CA GLN A 152 -6.85 -5.64 19.63
C GLN A 152 -6.23 -6.60 18.61
N ARG A 153 -7.00 -6.99 17.58
CA ARG A 153 -6.59 -8.04 16.63
C ARG A 153 -5.35 -7.70 15.81
N ALA A 154 -5.12 -6.41 15.54
CA ALA A 154 -3.99 -5.93 14.77
C ALA A 154 -2.77 -5.54 15.64
N ALA A 155 -2.90 -5.61 16.97
CA ALA A 155 -1.82 -5.27 17.89
C ALA A 155 -0.72 -6.34 17.88
N GLY A 156 0.52 -5.90 17.69
CA GLY A 156 1.65 -6.79 17.58
C GLY A 156 2.89 -6.20 16.92
N VAL A 157 3.94 -7.02 16.89
CA VAL A 157 5.17 -6.74 16.18
C VAL A 157 4.89 -6.75 14.68
N VAL A 158 4.97 -5.56 14.09
CA VAL A 158 4.93 -5.38 12.65
C VAL A 158 6.35 -5.46 12.11
N LYS A 159 6.59 -6.42 11.22
CA LYS A 159 7.80 -6.42 10.40
C LYS A 159 7.57 -5.47 9.25
N ARG A 160 8.34 -4.39 9.23
CA ARG A 160 8.53 -3.62 8.01
C ARG A 160 9.65 -4.34 7.26
N PHE A 161 9.32 -4.94 6.12
CA PHE A 161 10.37 -5.41 5.22
C PHE A 161 11.22 -4.18 4.85
N GLY A 162 12.54 -4.34 4.92
CA GLY A 162 13.48 -3.23 4.80
C GLY A 162 13.44 -2.58 3.41
N THR A 163 14.11 -1.44 3.27
CA THR A 163 14.22 -0.53 2.10
C THR A 163 14.66 -1.14 0.75
N ASN A 164 14.69 -2.46 0.62
CA ASN A 164 14.75 -3.25 -0.60
C ASN A 164 13.34 -3.76 -1.02
N ASP A 165 12.28 -3.03 -0.66
CA ASP A 165 10.85 -3.32 -0.95
C ASP A 165 10.49 -3.13 -2.43
N ASN A 166 11.27 -3.74 -3.32
CA ASN A 166 10.90 -3.91 -4.72
C ASN A 166 11.22 -5.34 -5.15
N LEU A 167 10.69 -5.76 -6.29
CA LEU A 167 10.86 -7.12 -6.78
C LEU A 167 12.34 -7.52 -6.88
N LYS A 168 13.22 -6.56 -7.20
CA LYS A 168 14.68 -6.76 -7.27
C LYS A 168 15.27 -7.14 -5.91
N GLY A 169 14.87 -6.44 -4.84
CA GLY A 169 15.32 -6.74 -3.49
C GLY A 169 14.81 -8.06 -2.94
N LEU A 170 13.56 -8.44 -3.27
CA LEU A 170 13.01 -9.75 -2.92
C LEU A 170 13.83 -10.88 -3.57
N VAL A 171 14.09 -10.76 -4.88
CA VAL A 171 14.77 -11.78 -5.68
C VAL A 171 16.26 -11.92 -5.31
N GLN A 172 16.87 -10.88 -4.74
CA GLN A 172 18.23 -10.92 -4.20
C GLN A 172 18.33 -11.50 -2.78
N SER A 173 17.20 -11.77 -2.11
CA SER A 173 17.17 -12.38 -0.78
C SER A 173 17.28 -13.91 -0.84
N GLU A 174 17.66 -14.55 0.28
CA GLU A 174 17.69 -16.02 0.40
C GLU A 174 16.32 -16.67 0.08
N GLN A 175 15.22 -15.97 0.38
CA GLN A 175 13.86 -16.47 0.16
C GLN A 175 13.42 -16.35 -1.31
N GLY A 176 13.91 -15.32 -2.01
CA GLY A 176 13.53 -15.01 -3.40
C GLY A 176 14.53 -15.47 -4.46
N GLY A 177 15.72 -15.93 -4.07
CA GLY A 177 16.78 -16.34 -5.01
C GLY A 177 16.35 -17.39 -6.04
N ARG A 178 15.37 -18.24 -5.71
CA ARG A 178 14.78 -19.21 -6.64
C ARG A 178 14.10 -18.58 -7.87
N PHE A 179 13.72 -17.31 -7.79
CA PHE A 179 13.05 -16.57 -8.86
C PHE A 179 14.02 -15.65 -9.65
N PHE A 180 15.33 -15.72 -9.37
CA PHE A 180 16.32 -14.82 -9.99
C PHE A 180 16.39 -14.95 -11.51
N ALA A 181 16.41 -16.18 -12.02
CA ALA A 181 16.45 -16.42 -13.45
C ALA A 181 15.18 -15.90 -14.17
N GLU A 182 14.01 -16.08 -13.56
CA GLU A 182 12.73 -15.60 -14.11
C GLU A 182 12.66 -14.07 -14.09
N TYR A 183 13.09 -13.44 -12.99
CA TYR A 183 13.19 -11.98 -12.88
C TYR A 183 14.14 -11.39 -13.93
N GLU A 184 15.31 -12.01 -14.15
CA GLU A 184 16.27 -11.54 -15.16
C GLU A 184 15.68 -11.64 -16.58
N SER A 185 14.93 -12.71 -16.88
CA SER A 185 14.22 -12.85 -18.15
C SER A 185 13.19 -11.73 -18.34
N LEU A 186 12.36 -11.47 -17.32
CA LEU A 186 11.36 -10.41 -17.37
C LEU A 186 11.98 -9.01 -17.50
N GLU A 187 13.13 -8.78 -16.87
CA GLU A 187 13.85 -7.50 -17.00
C GLU A 187 14.35 -7.28 -18.43
N LYS A 188 14.87 -8.32 -19.09
CA LYS A 188 15.25 -8.29 -20.52
C LYS A 188 14.06 -8.00 -21.42
N ASP A 189 12.94 -8.70 -21.21
CA ASP A 189 11.71 -8.47 -21.99
C ASP A 189 11.14 -7.06 -21.78
N ALA A 190 11.21 -6.53 -20.56
CA ALA A 190 10.76 -5.18 -20.25
C ALA A 190 11.63 -4.11 -20.93
N VAL A 191 12.95 -4.35 -21.09
CA VAL A 191 13.83 -3.48 -21.88
C VAL A 191 13.38 -3.46 -23.35
N LEU A 192 13.22 -4.64 -23.96
CA LEU A 192 12.78 -4.76 -25.35
C LEU A 192 11.40 -4.12 -25.56
N GLY A 193 10.46 -4.31 -24.63
CA GLY A 193 9.15 -3.68 -24.67
C GLY A 193 9.19 -2.16 -24.61
N ARG A 194 10.10 -1.57 -23.81
CA ARG A 194 10.31 -0.12 -23.76
C ARG A 194 10.90 0.41 -25.06
N GLU A 195 11.86 -0.29 -25.65
CA GLU A 195 12.46 0.08 -26.94
C GLU A 195 11.42 0.00 -28.06
N PHE A 196 10.66 -1.08 -28.13
CA PHE A 196 9.56 -1.25 -29.09
C PHE A 196 8.52 -0.13 -28.96
N LYS A 197 8.07 0.17 -27.73
CA LYS A 197 7.09 1.24 -27.49
C LYS A 197 7.64 2.60 -27.94
N ASN A 198 8.90 2.88 -27.67
CA ASN A 198 9.54 4.13 -28.11
C ASN A 198 9.66 4.21 -29.64
N ALA A 199 10.06 3.12 -30.29
CA ALA A 199 10.14 3.06 -31.76
C ALA A 199 8.77 3.26 -32.41
N LEU A 200 7.74 2.57 -31.93
CA LEU A 200 6.37 2.72 -32.41
C LEU A 200 5.86 4.14 -32.22
N ARG A 201 6.13 4.75 -31.06
CA ARG A 201 5.76 6.14 -30.80
C ARG A 201 6.43 7.11 -31.77
N ASN A 202 7.73 6.97 -31.99
CA ASN A 202 8.47 7.82 -32.93
C ASN A 202 7.92 7.67 -34.35
N GLU A 203 7.53 6.46 -34.74
CA GLU A 203 6.92 6.20 -36.03
C GLU A 203 5.55 6.86 -36.17
N VAL A 204 4.68 6.76 -35.16
CA VAL A 204 3.40 7.47 -35.13
C VAL A 204 3.59 8.98 -35.26
N LEU A 205 4.56 9.54 -34.54
CA LEU A 205 4.86 10.98 -34.61
C LEU A 205 5.38 11.37 -36.00
N ARG A 206 6.29 10.59 -36.58
CA ARG A 206 6.79 10.79 -37.94
C ARG A 206 5.65 10.78 -38.96
N LEU A 207 4.77 9.78 -38.89
CA LEU A 207 3.60 9.67 -39.79
C LEU A 207 2.62 10.82 -39.58
N SER A 208 2.37 11.24 -38.34
CA SER A 208 1.50 12.38 -38.06
C SER A 208 2.03 13.68 -38.68
N MET A 209 3.35 13.90 -38.63
CA MET A 209 4.00 15.06 -39.23
C MET A 209 3.89 15.07 -40.76
N LEU A 210 4.01 13.90 -41.40
CA LEU A 210 3.80 13.75 -42.84
C LEU A 210 2.33 13.99 -43.25
N CYS A 211 1.38 13.63 -42.38
CA CYS A 211 -0.05 13.87 -42.61
C CYS A 211 -0.42 15.36 -42.51
N ASP A 212 -0.03 16.02 -41.41
CA ASP A 212 -0.20 17.45 -41.13
C ASP A 212 0.71 17.88 -39.96
N PRO A 213 1.58 18.88 -40.13
CA PRO A 213 2.42 19.40 -39.04
C PRO A 213 1.66 19.80 -37.76
N LYS A 214 0.41 20.25 -37.85
CA LYS A 214 -0.42 20.59 -36.67
C LYS A 214 -0.81 19.36 -35.84
N LEU A 215 -0.95 18.19 -36.47
CA LEU A 215 -1.23 16.94 -35.76
C LEU A 215 -0.04 16.49 -34.93
N PHE A 216 1.18 16.69 -35.44
CA PHE A 216 2.40 16.41 -34.69
C PHE A 216 2.48 17.26 -33.42
N GLU A 217 2.23 18.57 -33.52
CA GLU A 217 2.22 19.47 -32.34
C GLU A 217 1.22 18.99 -31.28
N ALA A 218 0.00 18.61 -31.69
CA ALA A 218 -1.04 18.12 -30.79
C ALA A 218 -0.75 16.74 -30.16
N LEU A 219 0.00 15.87 -30.84
CA LEU A 219 0.28 14.49 -30.41
C LEU A 219 1.61 14.32 -29.70
N SER A 220 2.58 15.21 -29.90
CA SER A 220 3.96 15.08 -29.39
C SER A 220 4.05 14.73 -27.89
N GLU A 221 3.28 15.44 -27.06
CA GLU A 221 3.19 15.22 -25.61
C GLU A 221 2.26 14.05 -25.25
N ASN A 222 1.09 13.97 -25.87
CA ASN A 222 0.08 12.95 -25.55
C ASN A 222 0.55 11.53 -25.92
N ALA A 223 1.35 11.38 -26.96
CA ALA A 223 1.90 10.08 -27.37
C ALA A 223 2.85 9.48 -26.31
N ARG A 224 3.33 10.25 -25.32
CA ARG A 224 4.12 9.75 -24.17
C ARG A 224 3.34 8.77 -23.30
N ILE A 225 2.06 9.08 -23.09
CA ILE A 225 1.20 8.41 -22.12
C ILE A 225 0.31 7.34 -22.77
N MET A 226 0.22 7.30 -24.09
CA MET A 226 -0.58 6.33 -24.83
C MET A 226 -0.10 4.88 -24.62
N GLY A 227 -1.06 3.96 -24.65
CA GLY A 227 -0.83 2.52 -24.65
C GLY A 227 -0.35 2.01 -26.01
N VAL A 228 0.21 0.79 -26.06
CA VAL A 228 0.71 0.18 -27.31
C VAL A 228 -0.39 0.06 -28.37
N LYS A 229 -1.58 -0.43 -27.99
CA LYS A 229 -2.72 -0.59 -28.91
C LYS A 229 -3.20 0.73 -29.51
N GLU A 230 -3.18 1.81 -28.73
CA GLU A 230 -3.58 3.14 -29.20
C GLU A 230 -2.58 3.66 -30.24
N LEU A 231 -1.28 3.49 -29.97
CA LEU A 231 -0.22 3.85 -30.92
C LEU A 231 -0.29 3.03 -32.20
N GLU A 232 -0.57 1.72 -32.13
CA GLU A 232 -0.76 0.87 -33.31
C GLU A 232 -1.94 1.31 -34.16
N ASN A 233 -3.09 1.61 -33.54
CA ASN A 233 -4.26 2.11 -34.26
C ASN A 233 -3.99 3.44 -34.97
N LEU A 234 -3.29 4.35 -34.31
CA LEU A 234 -2.88 5.63 -34.90
C LEU A 234 -1.90 5.43 -36.06
N LYS A 235 -0.94 4.51 -35.91
CA LYS A 235 0.00 4.15 -36.98
C LYS A 235 -0.76 3.72 -38.23
N VAL A 236 -1.66 2.74 -38.10
CA VAL A 236 -2.45 2.21 -39.23
C VAL A 236 -3.32 3.31 -39.86
N ALA A 237 -3.94 4.16 -39.05
CA ALA A 237 -4.77 5.25 -39.55
C ALA A 237 -3.95 6.29 -40.35
N PHE A 238 -2.75 6.65 -39.87
CA PHE A 238 -1.88 7.58 -40.58
C PHE A 238 -1.25 6.96 -41.83
N GLU A 239 -0.83 5.69 -41.79
CA GLU A 239 -0.34 4.96 -42.97
C GLU A 239 -1.39 4.99 -44.08
N LYS A 240 -2.65 4.63 -43.76
CA LYS A 240 -3.75 4.67 -44.73
C LYS A 240 -4.01 6.09 -45.26
N SER A 241 -4.01 7.09 -44.39
CA SER A 241 -4.18 8.49 -44.82
C SER A 241 -3.05 8.97 -45.73
N LEU A 242 -1.82 8.48 -45.55
CA LEU A 242 -0.69 8.81 -46.40
C LEU A 242 -0.73 8.05 -47.72
N GLU A 243 -1.17 6.79 -47.73
CA GLU A 243 -1.41 6.04 -48.97
C GLU A 243 -2.44 6.73 -49.87
N ASP A 244 -3.52 7.26 -49.27
CA ASP A 244 -4.54 8.02 -50.00
C ASP A 244 -3.99 9.35 -50.55
N LYS A 245 -3.17 10.07 -49.77
CA LYS A 245 -2.59 11.36 -50.16
C LYS A 245 -1.40 11.23 -51.13
N PHE A 246 -0.59 10.20 -50.96
CA PHE A 246 0.66 9.94 -51.67
C PHE A 246 0.72 8.48 -52.15
N PRO A 247 -0.15 8.09 -53.09
CA PRO A 247 -0.18 6.70 -53.57
C PRO A 247 1.14 6.33 -54.25
N LEU A 248 1.67 5.16 -53.92
CA LEU A 248 2.88 4.62 -54.56
C LEU A 248 2.62 4.40 -56.05
N ARG A 249 3.33 5.13 -56.90
CA ARG A 249 3.26 4.96 -58.36
C ARG A 249 4.38 4.06 -58.83
N THR A 250 4.03 2.94 -59.48
CA THR A 250 5.01 2.07 -60.13
C THR A 250 5.31 2.57 -61.54
N GLN A 251 6.58 2.65 -61.91
CA GLN A 251 6.99 2.97 -63.29
C GLN A 251 6.70 1.82 -64.26
N LEU A 252 6.51 0.60 -63.75
CA LEU A 252 6.17 -0.57 -64.56
C LEU A 252 4.64 -0.74 -64.68
N PRO A 253 4.13 -1.18 -65.85
CA PRO A 253 2.71 -1.29 -66.03
C PRO A 253 2.10 -2.56 -65.36
N GLY A 254 1.55 -2.42 -64.14
CA GLY A 254 0.57 -3.34 -63.50
C GLY A 254 0.86 -3.56 -62.01
N ARG A 255 -0.09 -3.37 -61.06
CA ARG A 255 -1.29 -4.20 -60.86
C ARG A 255 -2.63 -3.43 -60.69
N ASP A 256 -2.62 -2.12 -60.40
CA ASP A 256 -3.83 -1.27 -60.32
C ASP A 256 -3.56 0.15 -60.91
N LYS A 257 -3.48 0.28 -62.24
CA LYS A 257 -2.78 1.40 -62.92
C LYS A 257 -3.52 2.75 -62.92
N LEU A 258 -2.77 3.85 -62.71
CA LEU A 258 -3.00 5.15 -63.37
C LEU A 258 -1.70 5.66 -64.00
N VAL A 259 -1.72 5.94 -65.30
CA VAL A 259 -0.55 6.41 -66.08
C VAL A 259 -0.89 7.74 -66.75
N SER A 260 0.00 8.72 -66.65
CA SER A 260 0.25 9.63 -67.77
C SER A 260 1.75 9.90 -67.87
N PHE A 261 2.41 9.17 -68.76
CA PHE A 261 3.74 9.54 -69.25
C PHE A 261 3.51 10.43 -70.47
N ASN A 262 3.85 11.72 -70.36
CA ASN A 262 3.79 12.64 -71.50
C ASN A 262 5.17 12.68 -72.17
N GLY A 263 5.27 12.13 -73.38
CA GLY A 263 6.51 11.93 -74.14
C GLY A 263 6.94 13.13 -75.00
N ASP A 264 6.61 14.37 -74.60
CA ASP A 264 6.98 15.57 -75.36
C ASP A 264 8.50 15.88 -75.32
N GLU A 265 9.29 15.14 -74.54
CA GLU A 265 10.77 15.29 -74.46
C GLU A 265 11.56 14.37 -75.40
N TYR A 266 10.91 13.54 -76.23
CA TYR A 266 11.59 12.85 -77.33
C TYR A 266 11.25 13.51 -78.66
N LYS A 267 11.69 14.76 -78.83
CA LYS A 267 11.92 15.34 -80.16
C LYS A 267 13.34 14.97 -80.60
N VAL A 268 13.44 14.19 -81.67
CA VAL A 268 14.65 14.11 -82.51
C VAL A 268 14.80 15.42 -83.27
#